data_AF-A0A102JXB3-F1
#
_entry.id   AF-A0A102JXB3-F1
#
_cell.length_a   1.000
_cell.length_b   1.000
_cell.length_c   1.000
_cell.angle_alpha   90.00
_cell.angle_beta   90.00
_cell.angle_gamma   90.00
#
_symmetry.space_group_name_H-M   'P 1'
#
loop_
_entity.id
_entity.type
_entity.pdbx_description
1 polymer ?
#
loop_
_entity_poly.entity_id
_entity_poly.type
_entity_poly.pdbx_seq_one_letter_code
_entity_poly.pdbx_strand_id
1 'polypeptide(L)'
;MTGKVYIANVSASNATYLVNDSLIRTPARPMNPVTYAPYFVIVTRSRYGEPPGTFGMGENRFSAVFNDTIQPEPRRTDYTIPIPASYSIDDDLILYVYRNSVLLLTRRGVVIPTESA
;
A
#
# COMPACT_ATOMS: atom_id res chain seq x y z
N MET A 1 -19.03 5.89 -3.12
CA MET A 1 -18.25 5.59 -1.90
C MET A 1 -16.78 5.80 -2.24
N THR A 2 -16.19 6.82 -1.63
CA THR A 2 -14.77 7.18 -1.78
C THR A 2 -14.15 7.14 -0.39
N GLY A 3 -13.04 6.43 -0.25
CA GLY A 3 -12.29 6.35 1.00
C GLY A 3 -10.81 6.60 0.74
N LYS A 4 -9.97 6.28 1.73
CA LYS A 4 -8.51 6.36 1.59
C LYS A 4 -7.86 5.03 1.91
N VAL A 5 -6.70 4.80 1.29
CA VAL A 5 -5.72 3.81 1.71
C VAL A 5 -4.52 4.56 2.26
N TYR A 6 -4.24 4.36 3.54
CA TYR A 6 -3.06 4.86 4.22
C TYR A 6 -1.95 3.82 4.09
N ILE A 7 -0.98 4.07 3.21
CA ILE A 7 0.14 3.17 3.01
C ILE A 7 1.23 3.53 4.03
N ALA A 8 1.44 2.64 4.99
CA ALA A 8 2.45 2.76 6.03
C ALA A 8 3.74 2.08 5.57
N ASN A 9 4.79 2.86 5.31
CA ASN A 9 6.11 2.29 5.06
C ASN A 9 6.77 1.89 6.37
N VAL A 10 6.80 0.59 6.66
CA VAL A 10 7.45 0.03 7.85
C VAL A 10 8.89 -0.37 7.52
N SER A 11 9.25 -0.45 6.25
CA SER A 11 10.63 -0.75 5.87
C SER A 11 11.59 0.36 6.34
N ALA A 12 12.84 -0.01 6.57
CA ALA A 12 13.93 0.93 6.85
C ALA A 12 14.38 1.72 5.60
N SER A 13 13.61 1.65 4.52
CA SER A 13 14.03 2.05 3.18
C SER A 13 13.11 3.08 2.55
N ASN A 14 13.67 3.98 1.75
CA ASN A 14 12.87 4.85 0.89
C ASN A 14 12.20 3.99 -0.20
N ALA A 15 10.92 4.22 -0.42
CA ALA A 15 10.17 3.49 -1.44
C ALA A 15 9.35 4.42 -2.33
N THR A 16 9.17 3.98 -3.57
CA THR A 16 8.23 4.55 -4.53
C THR A 16 7.13 3.53 -4.78
N TYR A 17 5.88 3.97 -4.78
CA TYR A 17 4.73 3.09 -4.92
C TYR A 17 4.04 3.26 -6.27
N LEU A 18 3.52 2.16 -6.80
CA LEU A 18 2.63 2.14 -7.95
C LEU A 18 1.34 1.43 -7.60
N VAL A 19 0.22 1.95 -8.07
CA VAL A 19 -1.11 1.32 -7.98
C VAL A 19 -1.67 1.23 -9.38
N ASN A 20 -2.00 0.01 -9.82
CA ASN A 20 -2.47 -0.28 -11.17
C ASN A 20 -1.55 0.36 -12.23
N ASP A 21 -0.26 0.07 -12.10
CA ASP A 21 0.85 0.58 -12.92
C ASP A 21 1.01 2.12 -12.95
N SER A 22 0.27 2.84 -12.11
CA SER A 22 0.32 4.30 -12.01
C SER A 22 1.16 4.74 -10.81
N LEU A 23 2.09 5.67 -11.06
CA LEU A 23 3.00 6.19 -10.05
C LEU A 23 2.27 7.02 -8.97
N ILE A 24 2.45 6.64 -7.71
CA ILE A 24 2.11 7.48 -6.57
C ILE A 24 3.23 8.49 -6.37
N ARG A 25 2.94 9.77 -6.63
CA ARG A 25 3.95 10.84 -6.66
C ARG A 25 4.56 11.14 -5.30
N THR A 26 3.86 10.84 -4.21
CA THR A 26 4.37 11.05 -2.86
C THR A 26 5.36 9.93 -2.53
N PRO A 27 6.66 10.23 -2.40
CA PRO A 27 7.64 9.21 -2.02
C PRO A 27 7.40 8.75 -0.58
N ALA A 28 7.62 7.46 -0.34
CA ALA A 28 7.52 6.87 0.98
C ALA A 28 8.87 6.93 1.68
N ARG A 29 8.87 7.43 2.92
CA ARG A 29 10.06 7.53 3.75
C ARG A 29 10.15 6.32 4.69
N PRO A 30 11.35 5.93 5.14
CA PRO A 30 11.51 4.94 6.20
C PRO A 30 10.69 5.31 7.44
N MET A 31 10.26 4.28 8.17
CA MET A 31 9.69 4.47 9.51
C MET A 31 10.70 5.20 10.41
N ASN A 32 10.22 6.12 11.24
CA ASN A 32 11.08 6.78 12.22
C ASN A 32 11.52 5.74 13.28
N PRO A 33 12.83 5.45 13.43
CA PRO A 33 13.30 4.42 14.35
C PRO A 33 13.20 4.81 15.83
N VAL A 34 13.07 6.11 16.14
CA VAL A 34 12.98 6.61 17.52
C VAL A 34 11.55 6.52 18.04
N THR A 35 10.58 6.86 17.20
CA THR A 35 9.16 6.89 17.58
C THR A 35 8.39 5.65 17.15
N TYR A 36 9.00 4.78 16.34
CA TYR A 36 8.34 3.66 15.66
C TYR A 36 7.08 4.08 14.87
N ALA A 37 7.03 5.34 14.45
CA ALA A 37 5.90 5.90 13.72
C ALA A 37 6.17 5.76 12.20
N PRO A 38 5.29 5.06 11.45
CA PRO A 38 5.45 4.96 10.01
C PRO A 38 5.12 6.28 9.33
N TYR A 39 5.79 6.55 8.21
CA TYR A 39 5.36 7.61 7.31
C TYR A 39 4.21 7.09 6.45
N PHE A 40 3.10 7.83 6.44
CA PHE A 40 1.92 7.45 5.66
C PHE A 40 1.90 8.16 4.31
N VAL A 41 1.81 7.38 3.24
CA VAL A 41 1.39 7.85 1.92
C VAL A 41 -0.11 7.66 1.81
N ILE A 42 -0.85 8.74 1.55
CA ILE A 42 -2.30 8.71 1.48
C ILE A 42 -2.71 8.57 0.01
N VAL A 43 -3.43 7.50 -0.31
CA VAL A 43 -3.93 7.23 -1.66
C VAL A 43 -5.45 7.17 -1.64
N THR A 44 -6.08 7.68 -2.69
CA THR A 44 -7.54 7.60 -2.84
C THR A 44 -7.98 6.15 -3.01
N ARG A 45 -9.16 5.81 -2.48
CA ARG A 45 -9.90 4.58 -2.77
C ARG A 45 -11.24 4.95 -3.39
N SER A 46 -11.59 4.30 -4.49
CA SER A 46 -12.89 4.49 -5.15
C SER A 46 -13.49 3.15 -5.53
N ARG A 47 -14.74 3.16 -6.01
CA ARG A 47 -15.39 1.93 -6.46
C ARG A 47 -14.68 1.30 -7.67
N TYR A 48 -14.18 2.14 -8.58
CA TYR A 48 -13.73 1.72 -9.91
C TYR A 48 -12.20 1.78 -10.10
N GLY A 49 -11.44 2.28 -9.12
CA GLY A 49 -9.98 2.44 -9.26
C GLY A 49 -9.57 3.64 -10.11
N GLU A 50 -10.51 4.54 -10.37
CA GLU A 50 -10.27 5.81 -11.06
C GLU A 50 -10.23 6.98 -10.07
N PRO A 51 -9.42 8.03 -10.34
CA PRO A 51 -8.47 8.19 -11.46
C PRO A 51 -7.18 7.35 -11.28
N PRO A 52 -6.26 7.30 -12.27
CA PRO A 52 -5.02 6.53 -12.18
C PRO A 52 -4.25 6.74 -10.86
N GLY A 53 -3.75 5.64 -10.27
CA GLY A 53 -3.12 5.66 -8.95
C GLY A 53 -4.11 5.56 -7.78
N THR A 54 -5.36 5.18 -8.05
CA THR A 54 -6.41 4.99 -7.04
C THR A 54 -6.64 3.48 -6.82
N PHE A 55 -6.89 3.10 -5.57
CA PHE A 55 -7.33 1.74 -5.25
C PHE A 55 -8.81 1.56 -5.59
N GLY A 56 -9.13 0.57 -6.42
CA GLY A 56 -10.48 0.14 -6.75
C GLY A 56 -10.97 -0.98 -5.82
N MET A 57 -12.27 -1.29 -5.90
CA MET A 57 -12.78 -2.54 -5.36
C MET A 57 -12.32 -3.71 -6.26
N GLY A 58 -12.13 -4.88 -5.67
CA GLY A 58 -11.54 -6.04 -6.34
C GLY A 58 -10.01 -6.05 -6.22
N GLU A 59 -9.35 -6.67 -7.19
CA GLU A 59 -7.90 -6.79 -7.21
C GLU A 59 -7.22 -5.51 -7.70
N ASN A 60 -6.17 -5.10 -6.99
CA ASN A 60 -5.32 -4.00 -7.38
C ASN A 60 -3.88 -4.48 -7.48
N ARG A 61 -3.19 -4.10 -8.56
CA ARG A 61 -1.74 -4.33 -8.67
C ARG A 61 -1.02 -3.25 -7.88
N PHE A 62 -0.28 -3.66 -6.86
CA PHE A 62 0.54 -2.75 -6.07
C PHE A 62 2.01 -3.12 -6.23
N SER A 63 2.86 -2.12 -6.46
CA SER A 63 4.30 -2.33 -6.56
C SER A 63 5.03 -1.42 -5.58
N ALA A 64 5.94 -2.01 -4.81
CA ALA A 64 6.89 -1.27 -4.00
C ALA A 64 8.27 -1.32 -4.65
N VAL A 65 8.83 -0.16 -4.98
CA VAL A 65 10.20 -0.02 -5.50
C VAL A 65 11.05 0.61 -4.41
N PHE A 66 11.92 -0.17 -3.80
CA PHE A 66 12.84 0.31 -2.78
C PHE A 66 14.11 0.87 -3.44
N ASN A 67 14.47 2.10 -3.10
CA ASN A 67 15.50 2.85 -3.84
C ASN A 67 16.93 2.61 -3.35
N ASP A 68 17.08 1.98 -2.19
CA ASP A 68 18.33 1.73 -1.48
C ASP A 68 18.71 0.24 -1.42
N THR A 69 18.07 -0.58 -2.26
CA THR A 69 18.33 -2.02 -2.31
C THR A 69 19.74 -2.34 -2.78
N ILE A 70 20.45 -3.14 -1.97
CA ILE A 70 21.74 -3.75 -2.32
C ILE A 70 21.48 -5.20 -2.71
N GLN A 71 22.11 -5.67 -3.79
CA GLN A 71 21.97 -7.07 -4.23
C GLN A 71 22.39 -8.03 -3.11
N PRO A 72 21.72 -9.20 -2.97
CA PRO A 72 20.83 -9.85 -3.95
C PRO A 72 19.34 -9.50 -3.80
N GLU A 73 18.95 -8.57 -2.92
CA GLU A 73 17.55 -8.28 -2.67
C GLU A 73 16.85 -7.69 -3.92
N PRO A 74 15.57 -8.04 -4.17
CA PRO A 74 14.82 -7.47 -5.27
C PRO A 74 14.52 -5.99 -5.01
N ARG A 75 14.85 -5.15 -5.99
CA ARG A 75 14.58 -3.70 -5.93
C ARG A 75 13.08 -3.39 -5.99
N ARG A 76 12.32 -4.23 -6.69
CA ARG A 76 10.88 -4.10 -6.87
C ARG A 76 10.21 -5.37 -6.39
N THR A 77 9.11 -5.21 -5.67
CA THR A 77 8.21 -6.31 -5.31
C THR A 77 6.80 -5.94 -5.71
N ASP A 78 6.12 -6.88 -6.36
CA ASP A 78 4.76 -6.73 -6.86
C ASP A 78 3.80 -7.55 -5.98
N TYR A 79 2.62 -7.01 -5.75
CA TYR A 79 1.60 -7.56 -4.86
C TYR A 79 0.22 -7.43 -5.48
N THR A 80 -0.66 -8.36 -5.16
CA THR A 80 -2.10 -8.25 -5.44
C THR A 80 -2.81 -7.85 -4.16
N ILE A 81 -3.45 -6.68 -4.18
CA ILE A 81 -4.18 -6.13 -3.04
C ILE A 81 -5.69 -6.29 -3.30
N PRO A 82 -6.35 -7.30 -2.70
CA PRO A 82 -7.78 -7.47 -2.83
C PRO A 82 -8.52 -6.53 -1.87
N ILE A 83 -9.41 -5.70 -2.41
CA ILE A 83 -10.31 -4.84 -1.64
C ILE A 83 -11.73 -5.37 -1.82
N PRO A 84 -12.37 -5.92 -0.78
CA PRO A 84 -13.71 -6.49 -0.89
C PRO A 84 -14.73 -5.45 -1.33
N ALA A 85 -15.60 -5.83 -2.28
CA ALA A 85 -16.69 -4.98 -2.77
C ALA A 85 -17.88 -4.85 -1.78
N SER A 86 -17.77 -5.42 -0.59
CA SER A 86 -18.84 -5.41 0.41
C SER A 86 -19.12 -3.99 0.92
N TYR A 87 -20.41 -3.64 1.02
CA TYR A 87 -20.90 -2.36 1.54
C TYR A 87 -20.50 -2.04 2.99
N SER A 88 -19.91 -2.99 3.72
CA SER A 88 -19.44 -2.82 5.11
C SER A 88 -18.06 -2.19 5.24
N ILE A 89 -17.32 -1.97 4.15
CA ILE A 89 -16.01 -1.28 4.15
C ILE A 89 -16.20 0.17 3.70
N ASP A 90 -16.97 0.93 4.47
CA ASP A 90 -17.03 2.39 4.36
C ASP A 90 -15.79 3.05 5.00
N ASP A 91 -15.05 2.31 5.83
CA ASP A 91 -13.88 2.81 6.53
C ASP A 91 -12.65 2.95 5.61
N ASP A 92 -11.74 3.83 6.01
CA ASP A 92 -10.41 3.90 5.44
C ASP A 92 -9.63 2.60 5.70
N LEU A 93 -8.71 2.28 4.80
CA LEU A 93 -7.83 1.11 4.90
C LEU A 93 -6.41 1.53 5.24
N ILE A 94 -5.65 0.64 5.84
CA ILE A 94 -4.24 0.83 6.14
C ILE A 94 -3.46 -0.33 5.49
N LEU A 95 -2.53 0.01 4.60
CA LEU A 95 -1.65 -0.96 3.94
C LEU A 95 -0.25 -0.83 4.54
N TYR A 96 0.17 -1.79 5.34
CA TYR A 96 1.53 -1.85 5.85
C TYR A 96 2.44 -2.49 4.81
N VAL A 97 3.52 -1.79 4.47
CA VAL A 97 4.54 -2.25 3.51
C VAL A 97 5.81 -2.58 4.26
N TYR A 98 6.15 -3.86 4.25
CA TYR A 98 7.44 -4.38 4.69
C TYR A 98 8.31 -4.63 3.46
N ARG A 99 9.57 -5.00 3.68
CA ARG A 99 10.51 -5.27 2.58
C ARG A 99 10.04 -6.39 1.66
N ASN A 100 9.48 -7.45 2.22
CA ASN A 100 9.15 -8.69 1.49
C ASN A 100 7.66 -9.03 1.55
N SER A 101 6.83 -8.22 2.19
CA SER A 101 5.42 -8.52 2.39
C SER A 101 4.61 -7.24 2.56
N VAL A 102 3.30 -7.39 2.39
CA VAL A 102 2.32 -6.34 2.68
C VAL A 102 1.25 -6.91 3.59
N LEU A 103 0.58 -6.03 4.34
CA LEU A 103 -0.55 -6.38 5.18
C LEU A 103 -1.62 -5.29 5.05
N LEU A 104 -2.79 -5.67 4.54
CA LEU A 104 -3.94 -4.77 4.44
C LEU A 104 -4.85 -4.96 5.65
N LEU A 105 -5.24 -3.84 6.27
CA LEU A 105 -6.12 -3.80 7.42
C LEU A 105 -7.23 -2.77 7.20
N THR A 106 -8.41 -3.03 7.75
CA THR A 106 -9.38 -1.96 7.99
C THR A 106 -8.88 -1.04 9.11
N ARG A 107 -9.40 0.20 9.17
CA ARG A 107 -9.11 1.10 10.31
C ARG A 107 -9.47 0.51 11.69
N ARG A 108 -10.35 -0.51 11.74
CA ARG A 108 -10.73 -1.23 12.96
C ARG A 108 -9.80 -2.40 13.30
N GLY A 109 -8.77 -2.64 12.50
CA GLY A 109 -7.79 -3.71 12.73
C GLY A 109 -8.18 -5.07 12.18
N VAL A 110 -9.19 -5.15 11.31
CA VAL A 110 -9.54 -6.41 10.64
C VAL A 110 -8.58 -6.65 9.48
N VAL A 111 -7.85 -7.76 9.50
CA VAL A 111 -6.92 -8.16 8.44
C VAL A 111 -7.68 -8.57 7.19
N ILE A 112 -7.30 -8.02 6.05
CA ILE A 112 -7.74 -8.45 4.74
C ILE A 112 -6.56 -9.22 4.12
N PRO A 113 -6.72 -10.52 3.82
CA PRO A 113 -5.64 -11.32 3.25
C PRO A 113 -5.11 -10.70 1.96
N THR A 114 -3.78 -10.63 1.82
CA THR A 114 -3.09 -10.14 0.63
C THR A 114 -2.16 -11.22 0.11
N GLU A 115 -2.01 -11.33 -1.21
CA GLU A 115 -1.16 -12.33 -1.84
C GLU A 115 0.08 -11.65 -2.45
N SER A 116 1.24 -12.25 -2.22
CA SER A 116 2.45 -11.96 -3.00
C SER A 116 2.32 -12.63 -4.36
N ALA A 117 2.45 -11.84 -5.43
CA ALA A 117 2.41 -12.33 -6.80
C ALA A 117 3.72 -13.03 -7.19
#